data_AF-A0A355SAM9-F1
#
_entry.id   AF-A0A355SAM9-F1
#
_cell.length_a   1.000
_cell.length_b   1.000
_cell.length_c   1.000
_cell.angle_alpha   90.00
_cell.angle_beta   90.00
_cell.angle_gamma   90.00
#
_symmetry.space_group_name_H-M   'P 1'
#
loop_
_entity.id
_entity.type
_entity.pdbx_description
1 polymer ?
#
loop_
_entity_poly.entity_id
_entity_poly.type
_entity_poly.pdbx_seq_one_letter_code
_entity_poly.pdbx_strand_id
1 'polypeptide(L)'
;MNTKSIALLTAFSLLLAASSALASPRVWKDASSGRTLTGEFVELTKDAVKVRRANGDVVSLPLSRLTEDDIAFAKGASDKGGALTNDWPSWRGIRRDGHSPDTTSMAKWPEGGPELVWAFEDCGKGYSCPAVVGNRLYFTGSRKGKAEVICIDAGTGEEVWASTIGTDPEEGYNTRWGAGTRGAATVDDGMVYAMNANGDVSGITADKGEKKWSVSLVEDFG
;
A
#
# COMPACT_ATOMS: atom_id res chain seq x y z
N MET A 1 -15.33 -56.20 4.26
CA MET A 1 -15.69 -55.07 5.15
C MET A 1 -14.45 -54.22 5.37
N ASN A 2 -14.45 -52.99 4.82
CA ASN A 2 -13.90 -51.76 5.43
C ASN A 2 -13.84 -50.67 4.36
N THR A 3 -14.99 -50.03 4.19
CA THR A 3 -15.19 -48.76 3.49
C THR A 3 -14.49 -47.64 4.25
N LYS A 4 -13.54 -46.95 3.62
CA LYS A 4 -13.00 -45.68 4.11
C LYS A 4 -14.00 -44.57 3.78
N SER A 5 -14.60 -43.98 4.81
CA SER A 5 -15.51 -42.84 4.70
C SER A 5 -14.77 -41.61 4.16
N ILE A 6 -15.31 -41.05 3.08
CA ILE A 6 -14.92 -39.75 2.50
C ILE A 6 -15.57 -38.68 3.37
N ALA A 7 -14.77 -37.91 4.11
CA ALA A 7 -15.23 -36.72 4.81
C ALA A 7 -15.31 -35.57 3.80
N LEU A 8 -16.53 -35.14 3.50
CA LEU A 8 -16.83 -33.99 2.65
C LEU A 8 -16.58 -32.71 3.47
N LEU A 9 -15.44 -32.04 3.26
CA LEU A 9 -15.23 -30.69 3.78
C LEU A 9 -16.03 -29.70 2.93
N THR A 10 -17.19 -29.28 3.43
CA THR A 10 -17.88 -28.09 2.93
C THR A 10 -17.08 -26.85 3.35
N ALA A 11 -16.34 -26.28 2.42
CA ALA A 11 -15.70 -24.98 2.57
C ALA A 11 -16.78 -23.88 2.61
N PHE A 12 -17.05 -23.36 3.80
CA PHE A 12 -17.90 -22.18 3.98
C PHE A 12 -17.08 -20.96 3.52
N SER A 13 -17.32 -20.53 2.27
CA SER A 13 -16.73 -19.30 1.74
C SER A 13 -17.45 -18.11 2.38
N LEU A 14 -16.95 -17.67 3.54
CA LEU A 14 -17.24 -16.33 4.03
C LEU A 14 -16.52 -15.36 3.08
N LEU A 15 -17.28 -14.74 2.17
CA LEU A 15 -16.89 -13.47 1.58
C LEU A 15 -16.79 -12.46 2.74
N LEU A 16 -15.60 -12.32 3.33
CA LEU A 16 -15.24 -11.08 3.99
C LEU A 16 -15.10 -10.05 2.89
N ALA A 17 -16.17 -9.28 2.66
CA ALA A 17 -15.99 -7.93 2.14
C ALA A 17 -15.24 -7.17 3.24
N ALA A 18 -13.91 -7.17 3.16
CA ALA A 18 -13.06 -6.29 3.94
C ALA A 18 -13.30 -4.86 3.41
N SER A 19 -14.43 -4.27 3.79
CA SER A 19 -14.65 -2.85 3.63
C SER A 19 -13.67 -2.18 4.59
N SER A 20 -12.60 -1.60 4.05
CA SER A 20 -11.64 -0.87 4.86
C SER A 20 -12.40 0.19 5.67
N ALA A 21 -12.21 0.20 7.00
CA ALA A 21 -12.89 1.15 7.89
C ALA A 21 -12.58 2.63 7.53
N LEU A 22 -11.54 2.83 6.70
CA LEU A 22 -11.08 4.10 6.17
C LEU A 22 -11.95 4.63 5.02
N ALA A 23 -12.59 3.73 4.26
CA ALA A 23 -13.52 4.07 3.19
C ALA A 23 -14.98 4.24 3.67
N SER A 24 -15.26 4.09 4.97
CA SER A 24 -16.62 4.32 5.50
C SER A 24 -16.92 5.82 5.66
N PRO A 25 -18.09 6.32 5.20
CA PRO A 25 -18.46 7.71 5.41
C PRO A 25 -18.49 8.09 6.90
N ARG A 26 -17.89 9.23 7.25
CA ARG A 26 -17.94 9.79 8.61
C ARG A 26 -18.33 11.27 8.61
N VAL A 27 -18.67 11.78 9.80
CA VAL A 27 -18.99 13.20 9.99
C VAL A 27 -17.71 13.96 10.32
N TRP A 28 -17.40 14.95 9.48
CA TRP A 28 -16.33 15.93 9.63
C TRP A 28 -16.92 17.23 10.16
N LYS A 29 -16.23 17.92 11.06
CA LYS A 29 -16.73 19.11 11.75
C LYS A 29 -15.77 20.28 11.59
N ASP A 30 -16.32 21.41 11.19
CA ASP A 30 -15.64 22.69 11.22
C ASP A 30 -15.62 23.21 12.67
N ALA A 31 -14.44 23.35 13.25
CA ALA A 31 -14.21 23.79 14.62
C ALA A 31 -14.64 25.24 14.87
N SER A 32 -14.61 26.09 13.84
CA SER A 32 -14.93 27.52 13.95
C SER A 32 -16.43 27.82 13.86
N SER A 33 -17.14 27.08 13.00
CA SER A 33 -18.54 27.35 12.65
C SER A 33 -19.50 26.28 13.15
N GLY A 34 -19.00 25.13 13.61
CA GLY A 34 -19.80 23.97 14.02
C GLY A 34 -20.47 23.25 12.86
N ARG A 35 -20.27 23.69 11.61
CA ARG A 35 -20.83 23.03 10.43
C ARG A 35 -20.26 21.63 10.29
N THR A 36 -21.11 20.71 9.85
CA THR A 36 -20.73 19.32 9.63
C THR A 36 -20.83 18.93 8.17
N LEU A 37 -20.04 17.93 7.79
CA LEU A 37 -20.03 17.35 6.47
C LEU A 37 -19.85 15.84 6.58
N THR A 38 -20.74 15.07 5.98
CA THR A 38 -20.61 13.61 5.93
C THR A 38 -19.90 13.19 4.65
N GLY A 39 -18.87 12.36 4.77
CA GLY A 39 -18.18 11.78 3.63
C GLY A 39 -17.00 10.88 4.00
N GLU A 40 -16.49 10.19 3.00
CA GLU A 40 -15.38 9.25 3.10
C GLU A 40 -14.05 10.01 3.05
N PHE A 41 -13.07 9.57 3.84
CA PHE A 41 -11.72 10.10 3.73
C PHE A 41 -11.12 9.74 2.37
N VAL A 42 -10.49 10.70 1.71
CA VAL A 42 -9.81 10.50 0.43
C VAL A 42 -8.31 10.69 0.57
N GLU A 43 -7.87 11.74 1.24
CA GLU A 43 -6.45 12.08 1.28
C GLU A 43 -6.20 13.07 2.41
N LEU A 44 -5.04 12.95 3.07
CA LEU A 44 -4.49 14.01 3.90
C LEU A 44 -3.36 14.67 3.12
N THR A 45 -3.50 15.97 2.86
CA THR A 45 -2.44 16.82 2.32
C THR A 45 -1.79 17.61 3.44
N LYS A 46 -0.73 18.36 3.13
CA LYS A 46 -0.07 19.26 4.11
C LYS A 46 -1.02 20.27 4.76
N ASP A 47 -2.06 20.73 4.06
CA ASP A 47 -2.91 21.85 4.50
C ASP A 47 -4.39 21.49 4.67
N ALA A 48 -4.83 20.33 4.15
CA ALA A 48 -6.24 19.98 4.09
C ALA A 48 -6.49 18.47 4.08
N VAL A 49 -7.71 18.09 4.47
CA VAL A 49 -8.27 16.74 4.26
C VAL A 49 -9.20 16.76 3.07
N LYS A 50 -9.01 15.85 2.11
CA LYS A 50 -9.96 15.63 1.02
C LYS A 50 -11.01 14.61 1.48
N VAL A 51 -12.28 14.95 1.28
CA VAL A 51 -13.43 14.15 1.69
C VAL A 51 -14.38 13.96 0.52
N ARG A 52 -14.77 12.72 0.23
CA ARG A 52 -15.74 12.38 -0.81
C ARG A 52 -17.14 12.31 -0.22
N ARG A 53 -18.05 13.13 -0.73
CA ARG A 53 -19.46 13.13 -0.34
C ARG A 53 -20.20 11.96 -1.00
N ALA A 54 -21.39 11.65 -0.49
CA ALA A 54 -22.25 10.59 -1.05
C ALA A 54 -22.66 10.81 -2.52
N ASN A 55 -22.65 12.06 -3.00
CA ASN A 55 -22.90 12.39 -4.39
C ASN A 55 -21.67 12.22 -5.31
N GLY A 56 -20.53 11.78 -4.78
CA GLY A 56 -19.26 11.57 -5.49
C GLY A 56 -18.31 12.75 -5.47
N ASP A 57 -18.76 13.95 -5.08
CA ASP A 57 -17.93 15.15 -5.07
C ASP A 57 -16.83 15.05 -4.01
N VAL A 58 -15.60 15.41 -4.39
CA VAL A 58 -14.48 15.53 -3.46
C VAL A 58 -14.34 16.98 -3.03
N VAL A 59 -14.43 17.23 -1.72
CA VAL A 59 -14.23 18.56 -1.13
C VAL A 59 -12.96 18.60 -0.31
N SER A 60 -12.33 19.76 -0.26
CA SER A 60 -11.13 20.00 0.56
C SER A 60 -11.51 20.75 1.83
N LEU A 61 -11.24 20.14 2.98
CA LEU A 61 -11.48 20.70 4.31
C LEU A 61 -10.14 21.20 4.87
N PRO A 62 -9.94 22.51 5.07
CA PRO A 62 -8.69 23.03 5.62
C PRO A 62 -8.40 22.47 7.01
N LEU A 63 -7.18 21.99 7.25
CA LEU A 63 -6.77 21.47 8.57
C LEU A 63 -6.94 22.52 9.66
N SER A 64 -6.69 23.79 9.34
CA SER A 64 -6.90 24.93 10.25
C SER A 64 -8.34 25.12 10.72
N ARG A 65 -9.32 24.49 10.05
CA ARG A 65 -10.74 24.60 10.37
C ARG A 65 -11.33 23.31 10.91
N LEU A 66 -10.60 22.20 10.91
CA LEU A 66 -11.08 20.92 11.41
C LEU A 66 -10.86 20.79 12.91
N THR A 67 -11.64 19.93 13.56
CA THR A 67 -11.42 19.57 14.96
C THR A 67 -10.16 18.74 15.12
N GLU A 68 -9.58 18.74 16.32
CA GLU A 68 -8.41 17.90 16.64
C GLU A 68 -8.68 16.42 16.39
N ASP A 69 -9.88 15.94 16.73
CA ASP A 69 -10.32 14.56 16.48
C ASP A 69 -10.32 14.21 14.98
N ASP A 70 -10.77 15.14 14.13
CA ASP A 70 -10.81 14.92 12.69
C ASP A 70 -9.42 14.93 12.07
N ILE A 71 -8.54 15.79 12.57
CA ILE A 71 -7.13 15.82 12.17
C ILE A 71 -6.43 14.53 12.62
N ALA A 72 -6.68 14.06 13.85
CA ALA A 72 -6.10 12.83 14.37
C ALA A 72 -6.55 11.60 13.58
N PHE A 73 -7.84 11.52 13.25
CA PHE A 73 -8.35 10.49 12.35
C PHE A 73 -7.70 10.59 10.98
N ALA A 74 -7.62 11.77 10.35
CA ALA A 74 -7.06 11.92 9.01
C ALA A 74 -5.58 11.50 8.95
N LYS A 75 -4.81 11.82 9.99
CA LYS A 75 -3.42 11.34 10.14
C LYS A 75 -3.38 9.83 10.26
N GLY A 76 -4.11 9.26 11.23
CA GLY A 76 -4.18 7.81 11.40
C GLY A 76 -4.73 7.08 10.17
N ALA A 77 -5.60 7.71 9.39
CA ALA A 77 -6.16 7.18 8.16
C ALA A 77 -5.15 7.18 7.02
N SER A 78 -4.39 8.26 6.88
CA SER A 78 -3.26 8.37 5.96
C SER A 78 -2.15 7.38 6.32
N ASP A 79 -1.94 7.11 7.61
CA ASP A 79 -0.87 6.23 8.09
C ASP A 79 -1.23 4.73 8.01
N LYS A 80 -2.52 4.40 7.99
CA LYS A 80 -3.00 3.01 8.06
C LYS A 80 -3.03 2.25 6.73
N GLY A 81 -2.62 2.85 5.61
CA GLY A 81 -2.45 2.11 4.36
C GLY A 81 -3.69 1.32 3.91
N GLY A 82 -4.90 1.82 4.14
CA GLY A 82 -6.12 1.21 3.57
C GLY A 82 -6.36 1.73 2.17
N ALA A 83 -6.53 0.81 1.21
CA ALA A 83 -6.68 1.17 -0.20
C ALA A 83 -7.98 1.95 -0.47
N LEU A 84 -7.84 3.17 -0.97
CA LEU A 84 -8.86 4.05 -1.51
C LEU A 84 -8.97 3.87 -3.03
N THR A 85 -10.01 4.45 -3.64
CA THR A 85 -10.31 4.26 -5.08
C THR A 85 -9.22 4.72 -6.04
N ASN A 86 -8.32 5.60 -5.60
CA ASN A 86 -7.16 6.04 -6.39
C ASN A 86 -5.86 5.30 -6.04
N ASP A 87 -5.89 4.37 -5.09
CA ASP A 87 -4.71 3.63 -4.66
C ASP A 87 -4.36 2.50 -5.64
N TRP A 88 -3.08 2.11 -5.60
CA TRP A 88 -2.53 1.00 -6.35
C TRP A 88 -1.91 -0.04 -5.39
N PRO A 89 -2.74 -0.75 -4.61
CA PRO A 89 -2.26 -1.55 -3.48
C PRO A 89 -1.51 -2.82 -3.87
N SER A 90 -1.58 -3.28 -5.13
CA SER A 90 -0.99 -4.54 -5.55
C SER A 90 -0.69 -4.56 -7.05
N TRP A 91 -0.02 -5.63 -7.51
CA TRP A 91 0.18 -5.86 -8.95
C TRP A 91 -1.15 -5.72 -9.70
N ARG A 92 -1.16 -4.84 -10.69
CA ARG A 92 -2.32 -4.50 -11.54
C ARG A 92 -3.45 -3.71 -10.82
N GLY A 93 -3.14 -3.09 -9.70
CA GLY A 93 -4.03 -2.15 -9.00
C GLY A 93 -5.15 -2.84 -8.23
N ILE A 94 -6.03 -2.04 -7.62
CA ILE A 94 -7.11 -2.53 -6.73
C ILE A 94 -8.09 -3.47 -7.44
N ARG A 95 -8.34 -3.24 -8.74
CA ARG A 95 -9.21 -4.08 -9.57
C ARG A 95 -8.48 -5.25 -10.23
N ARG A 96 -7.15 -5.33 -10.10
CA ARG A 96 -6.28 -6.33 -10.76
C ARG A 96 -6.41 -6.37 -12.29
N ASP A 97 -6.88 -5.28 -12.88
CA ASP A 97 -7.10 -5.14 -14.33
C ASP A 97 -5.94 -4.42 -15.03
N GLY A 98 -5.04 -3.78 -14.28
CA GLY A 98 -3.91 -3.04 -14.83
C GLY A 98 -4.28 -1.68 -15.40
N HIS A 99 -5.48 -1.17 -15.10
CA HIS A 99 -5.93 0.14 -15.54
C HIS A 99 -5.85 1.16 -14.41
N SER A 100 -5.11 2.25 -14.63
CA SER A 100 -5.10 3.39 -13.72
C SER A 100 -6.53 3.93 -13.53
N PRO A 101 -6.96 4.21 -12.28
CA PRO A 101 -8.21 4.92 -12.02
C PRO A 101 -8.09 6.41 -12.36
N ASP A 102 -6.88 6.91 -12.60
CA ASP A 102 -6.64 8.30 -12.93
C ASP A 102 -7.26 8.69 -14.28
N THR A 103 -8.05 9.75 -14.26
CA THR A 103 -8.71 10.33 -15.43
C THR A 103 -7.96 11.53 -15.98
N THR A 104 -6.92 12.01 -15.29
CA THR A 104 -6.03 13.07 -15.77
C THR A 104 -5.08 12.52 -16.82
N SER A 105 -5.60 12.34 -18.03
CA SER A 105 -4.79 11.96 -19.17
C SER A 105 -3.93 13.13 -19.64
N MET A 106 -2.61 13.01 -19.51
CA MET A 106 -1.69 13.76 -20.37
C MET A 106 -1.60 13.05 -21.72
N ALA A 107 -2.58 13.27 -22.59
CA ALA A 107 -2.59 12.70 -23.94
C ALA A 107 -1.34 13.07 -24.76
N LYS A 108 -0.65 14.16 -24.38
CA LYS A 108 0.62 14.58 -24.94
C LYS A 108 1.51 15.14 -23.84
N TRP A 109 2.77 14.68 -23.81
CA TRP A 109 3.79 15.28 -22.96
C TRP A 109 4.24 16.64 -23.49
N PRO A 110 4.66 17.56 -22.62
CA PRO A 110 5.29 18.81 -23.05
C PRO A 110 6.61 18.52 -23.78
N GLU A 111 7.09 19.51 -24.53
CA GLU A 111 8.42 19.47 -25.13
C GLU A 111 9.47 19.37 -24.01
N GLY A 112 10.25 18.28 -24.01
CA GLY A 112 11.18 17.93 -22.91
C GLY A 112 10.69 16.86 -21.94
N GLY A 113 9.43 16.43 -22.02
CA GLY A 113 8.86 15.39 -21.16
C GLY A 113 8.30 15.93 -19.83
N PRO A 114 7.64 15.08 -19.02
CA PRO A 114 7.09 15.48 -17.73
C PRO A 114 8.20 15.95 -16.77
N GLU A 115 7.86 16.90 -15.91
CA GLU A 115 8.75 17.36 -14.85
C GLU A 115 9.05 16.20 -13.88
N LEU A 116 10.34 16.01 -13.56
CA LEU A 116 10.77 15.08 -12.53
C LEU A 116 10.42 15.69 -11.16
N VAL A 117 9.45 15.10 -10.46
CA VAL A 117 9.04 15.57 -9.12
C VAL A 117 10.07 15.17 -8.05
N TRP A 118 10.49 13.91 -8.05
CA TRP A 118 11.55 13.40 -7.17
C TRP A 118 12.13 12.10 -7.75
N ALA A 119 13.31 11.70 -7.27
CA ALA A 119 13.94 10.42 -7.57
C ALA A 119 14.50 9.81 -6.27
N PHE A 120 14.36 8.49 -6.12
CA PHE A 120 14.89 7.74 -4.98
C PHE A 120 15.94 6.74 -5.47
N GLU A 121 17.22 7.02 -5.21
CA GLU A 121 18.35 6.25 -5.76
C GLU A 121 18.73 5.03 -4.90
N ASP A 122 18.34 4.99 -3.62
CA ASP A 122 18.66 3.88 -2.71
C ASP A 122 17.62 2.75 -2.77
N CYS A 123 17.06 2.46 -3.96
CA CYS A 123 16.01 1.45 -4.14
C CYS A 123 16.52 0.01 -4.06
N GLY A 124 17.84 -0.20 -4.05
CA GLY A 124 18.45 -1.53 -4.04
C GLY A 124 18.29 -2.27 -5.38
N LYS A 125 18.79 -3.51 -5.42
CA LYS A 125 18.68 -4.37 -6.61
C LYS A 125 17.31 -5.04 -6.65
N GLY A 126 16.66 -5.06 -7.79
CA GLY A 126 15.42 -5.80 -7.98
C GLY A 126 14.59 -5.33 -9.17
N TYR A 127 13.44 -5.97 -9.32
CA TYR A 127 12.47 -5.75 -10.40
C TYR A 127 11.05 -5.57 -9.84
N SER A 128 10.94 -5.27 -8.55
CA SER A 128 9.67 -5.07 -7.86
C SER A 128 8.91 -3.89 -8.47
N CYS A 129 7.59 -4.04 -8.64
CA CYS A 129 6.75 -2.90 -8.94
C CYS A 129 6.32 -2.19 -7.65
N PRO A 130 6.12 -0.86 -7.68
CA PRO A 130 5.59 -0.13 -6.54
C PRO A 130 4.12 -0.47 -6.30
N ALA A 131 3.74 -0.53 -5.03
CA ALA A 131 2.37 -0.41 -4.55
C ALA A 131 2.22 0.96 -3.89
N VAL A 132 1.11 1.65 -4.13
CA VAL A 132 0.85 2.98 -3.56
C VAL A 132 -0.47 2.93 -2.80
N VAL A 133 -0.46 3.31 -1.53
CA VAL A 133 -1.67 3.42 -0.71
C VAL A 133 -1.60 4.68 0.14
N GLY A 134 -2.57 5.57 -0.01
CA GLY A 134 -2.52 6.90 0.58
C GLY A 134 -1.26 7.66 0.11
N ASN A 135 -0.50 8.23 1.05
CA ASN A 135 0.76 8.93 0.76
C ASN A 135 2.02 8.04 0.90
N ARG A 136 1.85 6.71 0.84
CA ARG A 136 2.94 5.75 1.01
C ARG A 136 3.14 4.94 -0.26
N LEU A 137 4.39 4.84 -0.70
CA LEU A 137 4.80 3.96 -1.79
C LEU A 137 5.69 2.86 -1.21
N TYR A 138 5.32 1.62 -1.50
CA TYR A 138 5.96 0.41 -1.02
C TYR A 138 6.54 -0.37 -2.20
N PHE A 139 7.77 -0.82 -2.08
CA PHE A 139 8.38 -1.73 -3.04
C PHE A 139 9.38 -2.64 -2.33
N THR A 140 9.87 -3.66 -3.04
CA THR A 140 10.97 -4.48 -2.51
C THR A 140 12.26 -4.21 -3.25
N GLY A 141 13.37 -4.26 -2.53
CA GLY A 141 14.70 -4.13 -3.11
C GLY A 141 15.75 -4.79 -2.23
N SER A 142 16.87 -5.15 -2.83
CA SER A 142 17.98 -5.80 -2.12
C SER A 142 19.12 -4.82 -1.87
N ARG A 143 19.45 -4.63 -0.59
CA ARG A 143 20.54 -3.76 -0.12
C ARG A 143 21.45 -4.53 0.83
N LYS A 144 22.77 -4.39 0.68
CA LYS A 144 23.77 -4.87 1.67
C LYS A 144 23.56 -6.32 2.13
N GLY A 145 23.29 -7.23 1.19
CA GLY A 145 23.08 -8.65 1.48
C GLY A 145 21.68 -9.04 1.99
N LYS A 146 20.71 -8.12 1.95
CA LYS A 146 19.36 -8.29 2.51
C LYS A 146 18.30 -7.92 1.48
N ALA A 147 17.22 -8.70 1.44
CA ALA A 147 15.98 -8.30 0.78
C ALA A 147 15.13 -7.49 1.75
N GLU A 148 14.63 -6.34 1.32
CA GLU A 148 13.87 -5.40 2.15
C GLU A 148 12.56 -5.01 1.49
N VAL A 149 11.51 -4.79 2.30
CA VAL A 149 10.39 -3.94 1.91
C VAL A 149 10.78 -2.52 2.30
N ILE A 150 10.61 -1.59 1.37
CA ILE A 150 11.01 -0.20 1.48
C ILE A 150 9.74 0.63 1.34
N CYS A 151 9.52 1.52 2.29
CA CYS A 151 8.42 2.47 2.29
C CYS A 151 8.99 3.88 2.13
N ILE A 152 8.47 4.61 1.15
CA ILE A 152 8.80 6.02 0.92
C ILE A 152 7.52 6.87 1.00
N ASP A 153 7.70 8.12 1.35
CA ASP A 153 6.66 9.13 1.24
C ASP A 153 6.46 9.46 -0.25
N ALA A 154 5.25 9.22 -0.76
CA ALA A 154 4.96 9.39 -2.18
C ALA A 154 4.99 10.87 -2.62
N GLY A 155 4.80 11.81 -1.68
CA GLY A 155 4.82 13.24 -1.93
C GLY A 155 6.24 13.82 -1.98
N THR A 156 7.16 13.30 -1.16
CA THR A 156 8.54 13.83 -1.06
C THR A 156 9.61 12.94 -1.67
N GLY A 157 9.35 11.64 -1.83
CA GLY A 157 10.35 10.65 -2.24
C GLY A 157 11.30 10.23 -1.13
N GLU A 158 11.08 10.67 0.11
CA GLU A 158 11.93 10.35 1.26
C GLU A 158 11.60 8.96 1.83
N GLU A 159 12.62 8.22 2.25
CA GLU A 159 12.43 6.95 2.94
C GLU A 159 11.78 7.17 4.31
N VAL A 160 10.70 6.43 4.58
CA VAL A 160 9.99 6.42 5.86
C VAL A 160 10.51 5.29 6.73
N TRP A 161 10.61 4.09 6.16
CA TRP A 161 11.16 2.91 6.82
C TRP A 161 11.59 1.86 5.80
N ALA A 162 12.50 0.97 6.22
CA ALA A 162 12.87 -0.23 5.48
C ALA A 162 12.93 -1.44 6.44
N SER A 163 12.42 -2.59 5.97
CA SER A 163 12.26 -3.79 6.79
C SER A 163 12.79 -5.01 6.08
N THR A 164 13.76 -5.69 6.70
CA THR A 164 14.35 -6.91 6.16
C THR A 164 13.35 -8.07 6.15
N ILE A 165 13.10 -8.59 4.94
CA ILE A 165 12.24 -9.75 4.67
C ILE A 165 13.04 -11.02 4.32
N GLY A 166 14.36 -10.95 4.34
CA GLY A 166 15.24 -12.10 4.29
C GLY A 166 16.63 -11.75 3.78
N THR A 167 17.43 -12.78 3.54
CA THR A 167 18.77 -12.61 2.98
C THR A 167 18.70 -12.53 1.46
N ASP A 168 19.57 -11.74 0.84
CA ASP A 168 19.80 -11.80 -0.60
C ASP A 168 21.28 -11.49 -0.84
N PRO A 169 22.12 -12.48 -1.19
CA PRO A 169 23.56 -12.29 -1.35
C PRO A 169 23.87 -11.07 -2.22
N GLU A 170 24.98 -10.37 -1.95
CA GLU A 170 25.31 -9.17 -2.74
C GLU A 170 25.50 -9.46 -4.22
N GLU A 171 25.98 -10.65 -4.56
CA GLU A 171 26.06 -11.13 -5.93
C GLU A 171 24.67 -11.45 -6.52
N GLY A 172 23.69 -11.72 -5.66
CA GLY A 172 22.30 -12.08 -5.95
C GLY A 172 22.05 -13.58 -5.93
N TYR A 173 20.82 -13.98 -5.59
CA TYR A 173 20.36 -15.36 -5.78
C TYR A 173 19.97 -15.64 -7.24
N ASN A 174 20.46 -16.76 -7.80
CA ASN A 174 20.10 -17.26 -9.14
C ASN A 174 20.14 -16.19 -10.25
N THR A 175 21.30 -15.56 -10.40
CA THR A 175 21.51 -14.28 -11.14
C THR A 175 21.45 -14.38 -12.65
N ARG A 176 21.17 -15.57 -13.22
CA ARG A 176 21.00 -15.74 -14.67
C ARG A 176 19.96 -14.77 -15.26
N TRP A 177 19.01 -14.32 -14.43
CA TRP A 177 17.95 -13.37 -14.78
C TRP A 177 18.01 -12.09 -13.95
N GLY A 178 19.21 -11.68 -13.52
CA GLY A 178 19.43 -10.53 -12.65
C GLY A 178 19.29 -10.84 -11.16
N ALA A 179 19.89 -9.97 -10.34
CA ALA A 179 19.86 -10.04 -8.88
C ALA A 179 18.65 -9.28 -8.30
N GLY A 180 18.30 -9.57 -7.05
CA GLY A 180 17.30 -8.79 -6.32
C GLY A 180 15.91 -9.42 -6.26
N THR A 181 15.04 -8.72 -5.55
CA THR A 181 13.63 -9.09 -5.39
C THR A 181 12.85 -8.94 -6.71
N ARG A 182 11.77 -9.70 -6.84
CA ARG A 182 10.93 -9.74 -8.06
C ARG A 182 9.46 -9.46 -7.80
N GLY A 183 8.97 -9.85 -6.62
CA GLY A 183 7.56 -9.72 -6.27
C GLY A 183 7.14 -8.27 -6.07
N ALA A 184 5.90 -7.97 -6.47
CA ALA A 184 5.19 -6.76 -6.06
C ALA A 184 4.84 -6.84 -4.58
N ALA A 185 5.05 -5.76 -3.83
CA ALA A 185 4.41 -5.63 -2.52
C ALA A 185 2.87 -5.60 -2.71
N THR A 186 2.14 -6.18 -1.76
CA THR A 186 0.69 -6.06 -1.68
C THR A 186 0.34 -5.42 -0.36
N VAL A 187 -0.45 -4.36 -0.39
CA VAL A 187 -0.91 -3.66 0.81
C VAL A 187 -2.39 -3.95 1.00
N ASP A 188 -2.76 -4.46 2.16
CA ASP A 188 -4.15 -4.70 2.54
C ASP A 188 -4.30 -4.63 4.06
N ASP A 189 -5.41 -4.06 4.52
CA ASP A 189 -5.79 -3.93 5.93
C ASP A 189 -4.64 -3.51 6.88
N GLY A 190 -3.87 -2.49 6.49
CA GLY A 190 -2.76 -1.96 7.30
C GLY A 190 -1.52 -2.86 7.35
N MET A 191 -1.45 -3.86 6.48
CA MET A 191 -0.32 -4.76 6.33
C MET A 191 0.27 -4.69 4.92
N VAL A 192 1.58 -4.86 4.83
CA VAL A 192 2.33 -5.06 3.60
C VAL A 192 2.78 -6.51 3.55
N TYR A 193 2.46 -7.18 2.46
CA TYR A 193 2.83 -8.55 2.15
C TYR A 193 3.84 -8.55 1.03
N ALA A 194 4.97 -9.23 1.23
CA ALA A 194 6.04 -9.30 0.25
C ALA A 194 6.72 -10.66 0.30
N MET A 195 7.30 -11.05 -0.84
CA MET A 195 8.07 -12.27 -0.98
C MET A 195 9.46 -11.95 -1.55
N ASN A 196 10.51 -12.50 -0.95
CA ASN A 196 11.87 -12.35 -1.44
C ASN A 196 12.22 -13.41 -2.51
N ALA A 197 13.42 -13.33 -3.08
CA ALA A 197 13.86 -14.25 -4.13
C ALA A 197 14.08 -15.71 -3.66
N ASN A 198 14.20 -15.93 -2.34
CA ASN A 198 14.46 -17.23 -1.73
C ASN A 198 13.17 -17.93 -1.28
N GLY A 199 12.01 -17.29 -1.44
CA GLY A 199 10.72 -17.86 -1.08
C GLY A 199 10.23 -17.53 0.33
N ASP A 200 10.86 -16.59 1.05
CA ASP A 200 10.30 -16.11 2.30
C ASP A 200 9.16 -15.13 2.02
N VAL A 201 7.97 -15.43 2.54
CA VAL A 201 6.80 -14.55 2.54
C VAL A 201 6.69 -13.89 3.90
N SER A 202 6.63 -12.56 3.94
CA SER A 202 6.55 -11.77 5.17
C SER A 202 5.32 -10.87 5.20
N GLY A 203 4.73 -10.72 6.38
CA GLY A 203 3.69 -9.73 6.68
C GLY A 203 4.24 -8.65 7.61
N ILE A 204 4.15 -7.39 7.20
CA ILE A 204 4.76 -6.22 7.86
C ILE A 204 3.69 -5.16 8.08
N THR A 205 3.74 -4.38 9.16
CA THR A 205 2.78 -3.27 9.32
C THR A 205 3.07 -2.13 8.35
N ALA A 206 2.03 -1.60 7.72
CA ALA A 206 2.15 -0.54 6.71
C ALA A 206 2.62 0.80 7.29
N ASP A 207 2.30 1.05 8.57
CA ASP A 207 2.59 2.30 9.27
C ASP A 207 4.06 2.42 9.71
N LYS A 208 4.62 1.33 10.24
CA LYS A 208 5.91 1.32 10.95
C LYS A 208 6.96 0.39 10.37
N GLY A 209 6.60 -0.46 9.41
CA GLY A 209 7.53 -1.46 8.90
C GLY A 209 7.79 -2.59 9.89
N GLU A 210 6.92 -2.83 10.87
CA GLU A 210 7.14 -3.90 11.85
C GLU A 210 6.78 -5.26 11.25
N LYS A 211 7.77 -6.15 11.04
CA LYS A 211 7.50 -7.53 10.61
C LYS A 211 6.73 -8.28 11.70
N LYS A 212 5.51 -8.73 11.39
CA LYS A 212 4.63 -9.48 12.31
C LYS A 212 4.79 -10.98 12.18
N TRP A 213 5.05 -11.46 10.97
CA TRP A 213 5.25 -12.89 10.69
C TRP A 213 6.09 -13.09 9.44
N SER A 214 6.64 -14.30 9.31
CA SER A 214 7.33 -14.78 8.10
C SER A 214 7.10 -16.28 7.97
N VAL A 215 7.02 -16.77 6.73
CA VAL A 215 6.90 -18.19 6.36
C VAL A 215 7.89 -18.46 5.24
N SER A 216 8.66 -19.54 5.32
CA SER A 216 9.59 -19.93 4.26
C SER A 216 8.91 -20.96 3.39
N LEU A 217 8.59 -20.60 2.13
CA LEU A 217 7.90 -21.55 1.26
C LEU A 217 8.75 -22.78 0.97
N VAL A 218 10.07 -22.60 0.83
CA VAL A 218 11.02 -23.66 0.51
C VAL A 218 11.24 -24.59 1.72
N GLU A 219 11.42 -24.03 2.92
CA GLU A 219 11.66 -24.85 4.11
C GLU A 219 10.38 -25.55 4.59
N ASP A 220 9.24 -24.86 4.55
CA ASP A 220 7.99 -25.36 5.12
C ASP A 220 7.20 -26.27 4.16
N PHE A 221 7.37 -26.11 2.83
CA PHE A 221 6.53 -26.80 1.84
C PHE A 221 7.29 -27.52 0.70
N GLY A 222 8.60 -27.31 0.55
CA GLY A 222 9.45 -27.98 -0.46
C GLY A 222 9.35 -27.41 -1.86
#